data_AF-A0A966WG96-F1
#
_entry.id   AF-A0A966WG96-F1
#
_cell.length_a   1.000
_cell.length_b   1.000
_cell.length_c   1.000
_cell.angle_alpha   90.00
_cell.angle_beta   90.00
_cell.angle_gamma   90.00
#
_symmetry.space_group_name_H-M   'P 1'
#
loop_
_entity.id
_entity.type
_entity.pdbx_description
1 polymer ?
#
loop_
_entity_poly.entity_id
_entity_poly.type
_entity_poly.pdbx_seq_one_letter_code
_entity_poly.pdbx_strand_id
1 'polypeptide(L)' 'QRSDVCAVPAAGIVAEAMVALVLTEAMLEKFGGDSLGESKRNLEGYLSTMKVK' A
#
# COMPACT_ATOMS: atom_id res chain seq x y z
N GLN A 1 -19.71 -24.85 -10.31
CA GLN A 1 -20.18 -24.59 -8.93
C GLN A 1 -19.07 -24.94 -7.97
N ARG A 2 -18.97 -24.23 -6.84
CA ARG A 2 -18.00 -24.50 -5.77
C ARG A 2 -18.71 -25.23 -4.62
N SER A 3 -18.03 -26.20 -4.00
CA SER A 3 -18.55 -27.05 -2.92
C SER A 3 -17.92 -26.76 -1.55
N ASP A 4 -17.11 -25.71 -1.46
CA ASP A 4 -16.43 -25.27 -0.26
C ASP A 4 -17.41 -24.78 0.81
N VAL A 5 -17.21 -25.26 2.03
CA VAL A 5 -18.02 -24.88 3.21
C VAL A 5 -17.68 -23.46 3.67
N CYS A 6 -16.43 -23.01 3.52
CA CYS A 6 -15.99 -21.68 3.89
C CYS A 6 -14.78 -21.22 3.08
N ALA A 7 -14.89 -20.05 2.45
CA ALA A 7 -13.81 -19.42 1.68
C ALA A 7 -13.14 -18.24 2.43
N VAL A 8 -13.54 -17.95 3.67
CA VAL A 8 -13.10 -16.76 4.42
C VAL A 8 -11.58 -16.69 4.61
N PRO A 9 -10.86 -17.77 4.95
CA PRO A 9 -9.40 -17.70 5.08
C PRO A 9 -8.72 -17.34 3.76
N ALA A 10 -9.17 -17.91 2.64
CA ALA A 10 -8.64 -17.59 1.32
C ALA A 10 -9.00 -16.15 0.89
N ALA A 11 -10.19 -15.68 1.25
CA ALA A 11 -10.62 -14.31 1.00
C ALA A 11 -9.76 -13.30 1.77
N GLY A 12 -9.24 -13.64 2.95
CA GLY A 12 -8.30 -12.81 3.70
C GLY A 12 -7.03 -12.47 2.90
N ILE A 13 -6.42 -13.48 2.26
CA ILE A 13 -5.22 -13.30 1.43
C ILE A 13 -5.51 -12.37 0.25
N VAL A 14 -6.66 -12.54 -0.39
CA VAL A 14 -7.10 -11.66 -1.48
C VAL A 14 -7.30 -10.24 -0.97
N ALA A 15 -7.94 -10.07 0.18
CA ALA A 15 -8.17 -8.76 0.76
C ALA A 15 -6.85 -8.03 1.07
N GLU A 16 -5.87 -8.70 1.67
CA GLU A 16 -4.54 -8.13 1.91
C GLU A 16 -3.84 -7.70 0.62
N ALA A 17 -3.89 -8.52 -0.42
CA ALA A 17 -3.33 -8.18 -1.73
C ALA A 17 -4.01 -6.96 -2.36
N MET A 18 -5.34 -6.89 -2.30
CA MET A 18 -6.09 -5.75 -2.83
C MET A 18 -5.80 -4.47 -2.05
N VAL A 19 -5.63 -4.55 -0.72
CA VAL A 19 -5.23 -3.40 0.11
C VAL A 19 -3.83 -2.93 -0.25
N ALA A 20 -2.88 -3.85 -0.47
CA ALA A 20 -1.52 -3.49 -0.87
C ALA A 20 -1.49 -2.73 -2.20
N LEU A 21 -2.32 -3.11 -3.18
CA LEU A 21 -2.44 -2.40 -4.46
C LEU A 21 -2.93 -0.96 -4.26
N VAL A 22 -4.05 -0.79 -3.55
CA VAL A 22 -4.65 0.53 -3.31
C VAL A 22 -3.72 1.44 -2.49
N LEU A 23 -3.05 0.89 -1.47
CA LEU A 23 -2.06 1.65 -0.70
C LEU A 23 -0.88 2.08 -1.57
N THR A 24 -0.40 1.21 -2.46
CA THR A 24 0.71 1.54 -3.37
C THR A 24 0.31 2.62 -4.35
N GLU A 25 -0.88 2.55 -4.95
CA GLU A 25 -1.43 3.61 -5.82
C GLU A 25 -1.50 4.95 -5.09
N ALA A 26 -2.07 4.97 -3.88
CA ALA A 26 -2.15 6.19 -3.07
C ALA A 26 -0.77 6.74 -2.67
N MET A 27 0.20 5.87 -2.40
CA MET A 27 1.58 6.27 -2.12
C MET A 27 2.24 6.89 -3.36
N LEU A 28 2.08 6.30 -4.54
CA LEU A 28 2.63 6.83 -5.79
C LEU A 28 1.94 8.13 -6.21
N GLU A 29 0.63 8.27 -6.01
CA GLU A 29 -0.08 9.52 -6.27
C GLU A 29 0.42 10.66 -5.38
N LYS A 30 0.66 10.38 -4.09
CA LYS A 30 1.11 11.39 -3.12
C LYS A 30 2.59 11.72 -3.23
N PHE A 31 3.44 10.72 -3.35
CA PHE A 31 4.90 10.86 -3.24
C PHE A 31 5.62 10.80 -4.59
N GLY A 32 4.98 10.24 -5.62
CA GLY A 32 5.56 10.08 -6.95
C GLY A 32 6.88 9.31 -6.98
N GLY A 33 7.66 9.59 -8.01
CA GLY A 33 9.01 9.07 -8.23
C GLY A 33 9.05 7.91 -9.22
N ASP A 34 10.12 7.88 -10.01
CA ASP A 34 10.34 6.87 -11.06
C ASP A 34 11.23 5.71 -10.58
N SER A 35 11.70 5.79 -9.32
CA SER A 35 12.47 4.74 -8.67
C SER A 35 12.13 4.64 -7.18
N LEU A 36 12.27 3.44 -6.60
CA LEU A 36 12.02 3.23 -5.17
C LEU A 36 12.87 4.13 -4.28
N GLY A 37 14.11 4.43 -4.70
CA GLY A 37 14.98 5.34 -3.97
C GLY A 37 14.46 6.77 -3.95
N GLU A 38 13.84 7.23 -5.04
CA GLU A 38 13.21 8.54 -5.12
C GLU A 38 11.93 8.61 -4.28
N SER A 39 11.00 7.67 -4.46
CA SER A 39 9.75 7.63 -3.68
C SER A 39 10.03 7.57 -2.17
N LYS A 40 11.07 6.83 -1.76
CA LYS A 40 11.52 6.78 -0.36
C LYS A 40 12.01 8.14 0.15
N ARG A 41 12.86 8.84 -0.61
CA ARG A 41 13.34 10.18 -0.23
C ARG A 41 12.18 11.18 -0.12
N ASN A 42 11.21 11.12 -1.03
CA ASN A 42 10.04 12.00 -1.02
C ASN A 42 9.16 11.76 0.22
N LEU A 43 8.94 10.49 0.58
CA LEU A 43 8.25 10.11 1.81
C LEU A 43 8.99 10.61 3.06
N GLU A 44 10.29 10.38 3.16
CA GLU A 44 11.11 10.81 4.31
C GLU A 44 11.11 12.34 4.45
N GLY A 45 11.22 13.06 3.33
CA GLY A 45 11.09 14.52 3.28
C GLY A 45 9.75 14.98 3.85
N TYR A 46 8.64 14.41 3.38
CA TYR A 46 7.31 14.71 3.90
C TYR A 46 7.15 14.41 5.40
N LEU A 47 7.70 13.30 5.88
CA LEU A 47 7.67 12.98 7.32
C LEU A 47 8.50 13.97 8.15
N SER A 48 9.63 14.46 7.61
CA SER A 48 10.46 15.45 8.30
C SER A 48 9.75 16.79 8.49
N THR A 49 8.91 17.20 7.54
CA THR A 49 8.15 18.46 7.64
C THR A 49 6.97 18.36 8.61
N MET A 50 6.46 17.15 8.84
CA MET A 50 5.36 16.89 9.78
C MET A 50 5.81 16.60 11.21
N LYS A 51 7.10 16.39 11.46
CA LYS A 51 7.63 16.32 12.83
C LYS A 51 7.63 17.72 13.44
N VAL A 52 6.46 18.15 13.90
CA VAL A 52 6.32 19.24 14.86
C VAL A 52 6.97 18.77 16.17
N LYS A 53 7.94 19.54 16.68
CA LYS A 53 8.53 19.30 17.99
C LYS A 53 7.51 19.45 19.10
#